data_AF-A0A3C0Q6E7-F1
#
_entry.id   AF-A0A3C0Q6E7-F1
#
_cell.length_a   1.000
_cell.length_b   1.000
_cell.length_c   1.000
_cell.angle_alpha   90.00
_cell.angle_beta   90.00
_cell.angle_gamma   90.00
#
_symmetry.space_group_name_H-M   'P 1'
#
loop_
_entity.id
_entity.type
_entity.pdbx_description
1 polymer ?
#
loop_
_entity_poly.entity_id
_entity_poly.type
_entity_poly.pdbx_seq_one_letter_code
_entity_poly.pdbx_strand_id
1 'polypeptide(L)'
;MKTYDDDIDVLAQPVHGLALQQKYVRSTEATVLPPLASFCECELLVNDAGMAIVAFNKTLPEGIHWVEYDMDLSILTFVTWSGSVMELGMKVHAPFRKYLKTAEQIMMVQMSDDGKQIIVTYPADLVVRNIGI
;
A
#
# COMPACT_ATOMS: atom_id res chain seq x y z
N MET A 1 -27.03 -9.26 37.85
CA MET A 1 -26.34 -8.54 36.75
C MET A 1 -25.26 -9.47 36.26
N LYS A 2 -25.43 -10.09 35.09
CA LYS A 2 -24.52 -11.09 34.53
C LYS A 2 -23.50 -10.38 33.64
N THR A 3 -22.23 -10.52 33.94
CA THR A 3 -21.11 -10.19 33.06
C THR A 3 -20.64 -11.50 32.42
N TYR A 4 -20.77 -11.56 31.10
CA TYR A 4 -20.15 -12.57 30.25
C TYR A 4 -18.92 -11.89 29.67
N ASP A 5 -17.72 -12.41 29.95
CA ASP A 5 -16.49 -12.06 29.24
C ASP A 5 -15.72 -13.34 28.94
N ASP A 6 -15.48 -13.51 27.65
CA ASP A 6 -14.34 -14.18 27.02
C ASP A 6 -14.17 -15.70 27.19
N ASP A 7 -15.02 -16.43 26.45
CA ASP A 7 -14.62 -17.69 25.83
C ASP A 7 -13.44 -17.43 24.87
N ILE A 8 -12.23 -17.66 25.38
CA ILE A 8 -11.00 -17.77 24.60
C ILE A 8 -11.18 -18.89 23.59
N ASP A 9 -11.23 -18.55 22.30
CA ASP A 9 -11.34 -19.50 21.20
C ASP A 9 -10.02 -20.30 21.07
N VAL A 10 -10.06 -21.50 21.64
CA VAL A 10 -9.00 -22.53 21.63
C VAL A 10 -8.95 -23.20 20.26
N LEU A 11 -8.69 -22.46 19.16
CA LEU A 11 -8.57 -23.09 17.81
C LEU A 11 -7.54 -22.44 16.87
N ALA A 12 -6.58 -21.66 17.34
CA ALA A 12 -5.43 -21.28 16.52
C ALA A 12 -4.35 -22.38 16.57
N GLN A 13 -4.34 -23.28 15.58
CA GLN A 13 -3.20 -24.19 15.37
C GLN A 13 -1.93 -23.36 15.08
N PRO A 14 -0.78 -23.66 15.71
CA PRO A 14 0.46 -22.96 15.44
C PRO A 14 0.94 -23.39 14.05
N VAL A 15 0.84 -22.50 13.07
CA VAL A 15 1.42 -22.73 11.74
C VAL A 15 2.94 -22.69 11.89
N HIS A 16 3.54 -23.86 12.12
CA HIS A 16 4.97 -24.09 11.95
C HIS A 16 5.26 -24.06 10.45
N GLY A 17 5.55 -22.88 9.93
CA GLY A 17 6.08 -22.67 8.59
C GLY A 17 6.96 -21.44 8.61
N LEU A 18 8.25 -21.64 8.35
CA LEU A 18 9.31 -20.63 8.34
C LEU A 18 8.97 -19.44 7.43
N ALA A 19 8.23 -18.45 7.91
CA ALA A 19 8.28 -17.12 7.34
C ALA A 19 9.65 -16.57 7.72
N LEU A 20 10.62 -16.69 6.80
CA LEU A 20 11.85 -15.91 6.86
C LEU A 20 11.43 -14.47 7.11
N GLN A 21 11.56 -13.99 8.34
CA GLN A 21 11.55 -12.58 8.64
C GLN A 21 12.81 -12.02 7.97
N GLN A 22 12.71 -11.77 6.65
CA GLN A 22 13.70 -11.01 5.94
C GLN A 22 13.63 -9.62 6.56
N LYS A 23 14.51 -9.39 7.53
CA LYS A 23 14.76 -8.09 8.10
C LYS A 23 15.12 -7.19 6.92
N TYR A 24 14.20 -6.31 6.59
CA TYR A 24 14.33 -5.39 5.47
C TYR A 24 15.60 -4.56 5.64
N VAL A 25 16.60 -4.83 4.80
CA VAL A 25 17.82 -4.04 4.71
C VAL A 25 17.58 -3.03 3.60
N ARG A 26 17.36 -1.76 3.94
CA ARG A 26 17.41 -0.67 2.95
C ARG A 26 18.79 -0.72 2.30
N SER A 27 18.86 -0.83 0.98
CA SER A 27 20.11 -0.58 0.26
C SER A 27 20.56 0.84 0.63
N THR A 28 21.84 1.01 0.96
CA THR A 28 22.43 2.30 1.33
C THR A 28 22.30 3.35 0.21
N GLU A 29 21.96 2.91 -1.01
CA GLU A 29 21.79 3.73 -2.21
C GLU A 29 20.32 4.05 -2.54
N ALA A 30 19.34 3.50 -1.79
CA ALA A 30 17.92 3.74 -2.03
C ALA A 30 17.57 5.20 -1.69
N THR A 31 17.33 6.00 -2.73
CA THR A 31 16.98 7.42 -2.57
C THR A 31 15.52 7.54 -2.14
N VAL A 32 15.28 8.35 -1.10
CA VAL A 32 13.92 8.72 -0.68
C VAL A 32 13.48 9.90 -1.51
N LEU A 33 12.48 9.69 -2.36
CA LEU A 33 11.86 10.72 -3.19
C LEU A 33 10.81 11.49 -2.39
N PRO A 34 10.49 12.74 -2.80
CA PRO A 34 9.37 13.48 -2.22
C PRO A 34 8.06 12.70 -2.37
N PRO A 35 7.09 12.85 -1.45
CA PRO A 35 5.81 12.16 -1.55
C PRO A 35 5.06 12.47 -2.86
N LEU A 36 4.30 11.50 -3.37
CA LEU A 36 3.55 11.62 -4.62
C LEU A 36 2.62 12.85 -4.62
N ALA A 37 1.88 13.05 -3.53
CA ALA A 37 0.99 14.20 -3.35
C ALA A 37 1.71 15.57 -3.35
N SER A 38 3.03 15.60 -3.18
CA SER A 38 3.83 16.83 -3.31
C SER A 38 4.23 17.15 -4.75
N PHE A 39 4.22 16.13 -5.62
CA PHE A 39 4.63 16.23 -7.02
C PHE A 39 3.44 16.46 -7.95
N CYS A 40 2.33 15.76 -7.71
CA CYS A 40 1.14 15.77 -8.56
C CYS A 40 -0.15 15.66 -7.75
N GLU A 41 -1.29 15.90 -8.40
CA GLU A 41 -2.57 15.54 -7.80
C GLU A 41 -2.73 14.03 -7.88
N CYS A 42 -3.06 13.41 -6.76
CA CYS A 42 -3.26 11.98 -6.69
C CYS A 42 -4.39 11.61 -5.72
N GLU A 43 -5.08 10.53 -6.03
CA GLU A 43 -6.19 10.00 -5.24
C GLU A 43 -6.07 8.49 -5.07
N LEU A 44 -6.45 8.01 -3.89
CA LEU A 44 -6.58 6.58 -3.60
C LEU A 44 -8.07 6.23 -3.58
N LEU A 45 -8.47 5.37 -4.51
CA LEU A 45 -9.81 4.81 -4.56
C LEU A 45 -9.75 3.34 -4.15
N VAL A 46 -10.64 2.93 -3.24
CA VAL A 46 -10.74 1.55 -2.79
C VAL A 46 -12.21 1.17 -2.72
N ASN A 47 -12.57 0.05 -3.34
CA ASN A 47 -13.94 -0.46 -3.29
C ASN A 47 -14.11 -1.59 -2.26
N ASP A 48 -15.34 -2.06 -2.12
CA ASP A 48 -15.72 -3.14 -1.22
C ASP A 48 -15.25 -4.54 -1.66
N ALA A 49 -14.91 -4.69 -2.94
CA ALA A 49 -14.33 -5.91 -3.50
C ALA A 49 -12.80 -6.03 -3.27
N GLY A 50 -12.16 -5.05 -2.61
CA GLY A 50 -10.71 -5.07 -2.40
C GLY A 50 -9.90 -4.57 -3.60
N MET A 51 -10.54 -4.01 -4.62
CA MET A 51 -9.83 -3.34 -5.71
C MET A 51 -9.38 -1.95 -5.26
N ALA A 52 -8.09 -1.67 -5.44
CA ALA A 52 -7.48 -0.40 -5.11
C ALA A 52 -6.85 0.25 -6.34
N ILE A 53 -7.09 1.55 -6.51
CA ILE A 53 -6.59 2.36 -7.61
C ILE A 53 -5.88 3.58 -7.02
N VAL A 54 -4.70 3.88 -7.54
CA VAL A 54 -4.04 5.16 -7.35
C VAL A 54 -4.11 5.92 -8.66
N ALA A 55 -4.93 6.97 -8.68
CA ALA A 55 -5.03 7.88 -9.82
C ALA A 55 -4.05 9.05 -9.62
N PHE A 56 -3.33 9.45 -10.65
CA PHE A 56 -2.38 10.57 -10.60
C PHE A 56 -2.28 11.29 -11.95
N ASN A 57 -2.02 12.60 -11.96
CA ASN A 57 -2.11 13.40 -13.20
C ASN A 57 -0.77 13.70 -13.90
N LYS A 58 0.38 13.40 -13.28
CA LYS A 58 1.70 13.66 -13.91
C LYS A 58 2.49 12.39 -14.14
N THR A 59 3.30 12.39 -15.20
CA THR A 59 4.25 11.31 -15.46
C THR A 59 5.25 11.21 -14.32
N LEU A 60 5.35 10.02 -13.71
CA LEU A 60 6.33 9.75 -12.66
C LEU A 60 7.74 9.74 -13.25
N PRO A 61 8.77 10.15 -12.48
CA PRO A 61 10.16 10.12 -12.94
C PRO A 61 10.64 8.69 -13.25
N GLU A 62 10.04 7.69 -12.59
CA GLU A 62 10.33 6.28 -12.77
C GLU A 62 9.07 5.44 -12.58
N GLY A 63 9.01 4.29 -13.26
CA GLY A 63 7.93 3.32 -13.06
C GLY A 63 7.95 2.71 -11.66
N ILE A 64 6.76 2.46 -11.11
CA ILE A 64 6.61 1.74 -9.85
C ILE A 64 6.77 0.25 -10.10
N HIS A 65 7.57 -0.40 -9.26
CA HIS A 65 7.76 -1.85 -9.27
C HIS A 65 6.78 -2.54 -8.33
N TRP A 66 6.67 -2.09 -7.07
CA TRP A 66 5.63 -2.53 -6.13
C TRP A 66 5.20 -1.41 -5.18
N VAL A 67 4.11 -1.65 -4.45
CA VAL A 67 3.56 -0.76 -3.44
C VAL A 67 3.57 -1.49 -2.10
N GLU A 68 4.04 -0.83 -1.05
CA GLU A 68 3.96 -1.34 0.32
C GLU A 68 2.84 -0.64 1.07
N TYR A 69 1.96 -1.42 1.70
CA TYR A 69 0.99 -0.91 2.66
C TYR A 69 1.43 -1.23 4.08
N ASP A 70 1.77 -0.19 4.84
CA ASP A 70 2.07 -0.30 6.27
C ASP A 70 0.75 -0.19 7.05
N MET A 71 0.33 -1.30 7.67
CA MET A 71 -0.92 -1.35 8.43
C MET A 71 -0.87 -0.49 9.71
N ASP A 72 0.29 -0.41 10.36
CA ASP A 72 0.49 0.24 11.65
C ASP A 72 0.49 1.76 11.48
N LEU A 73 1.21 2.24 10.47
CA LEU A 73 1.29 3.66 10.13
C LEU A 73 0.13 4.12 9.25
N SER A 74 -0.56 3.18 8.60
CA SER A 74 -1.60 3.45 7.60
C SER A 74 -1.08 4.30 6.44
N ILE A 75 0.08 3.93 5.90
CA ILE A 75 0.78 4.64 4.82
C ILE A 75 0.97 3.70 3.63
N LEU A 76 0.89 4.26 2.42
CA LEU A 76 1.31 3.60 1.19
C LEU A 76 2.67 4.15 0.74
N THR A 77 3.59 3.24 0.44
CA THR A 77 4.94 3.54 -0.05
C THR A 77 5.14 2.87 -1.40
N PHE A 78 5.38 3.66 -2.43
CA PHE A 78 5.73 3.20 -3.76
C PHE A 78 7.22 2.92 -3.84
N VAL A 79 7.60 1.78 -4.41
CA VAL A 79 8.99 1.43 -4.65
C VAL A 79 9.23 1.33 -6.15
N THR A 80 10.22 2.07 -6.64
CA THR A 80 10.55 2.13 -8.07
C THR A 80 11.50 0.99 -8.46
N TRP A 81 11.72 0.80 -9.77
CA TRP A 81 12.65 -0.22 -10.29
C TRP A 81 14.10 -0.03 -9.83
N SER A 82 14.55 1.21 -9.62
CA SER A 82 15.86 1.55 -9.06
C SER A 82 15.96 1.31 -7.55
N GLY A 83 14.86 0.93 -6.89
CA GLY A 83 14.78 0.77 -5.44
C GLY A 83 14.59 2.08 -4.68
N SER A 84 14.34 3.20 -5.38
CA SER A 84 13.94 4.45 -4.74
C SER A 84 12.53 4.31 -4.15
N VAL A 85 12.27 5.04 -3.06
CA VAL A 85 10.99 4.97 -2.35
C VAL A 85 10.30 6.32 -2.33
N MET A 86 8.98 6.31 -2.48
CA MET A 86 8.12 7.50 -2.47
C MET A 86 6.86 7.19 -1.68
N GLU A 87 6.48 8.01 -0.72
CA GLU A 87 5.20 7.85 -0.02
C GLU A 87 4.05 8.45 -0.83
N LEU A 88 2.81 8.00 -0.59
CA LEU A 88 1.63 8.68 -1.14
C LEU A 88 1.52 10.13 -0.66
N GLY A 89 1.97 10.42 0.57
CA GLY A 89 1.89 11.75 1.17
C GLY A 89 0.59 12.02 1.94
N MET A 90 -0.26 10.99 2.09
CA MET A 90 -1.46 11.05 2.95
C MET A 90 -1.67 9.71 3.66
N LYS A 91 -2.35 9.76 4.82
CA LYS A 91 -2.74 8.55 5.55
C LYS A 91 -3.92 7.87 4.87
N VAL A 92 -3.87 6.56 4.78
CA VAL A 92 -4.99 5.73 4.33
C VAL A 92 -6.15 5.87 5.31
N HIS A 93 -7.31 6.25 4.76
CA HIS A 93 -8.54 6.42 5.52
C HIS A 93 -9.02 5.09 6.13
N ALA A 94 -9.49 5.12 7.38
CA ALA A 94 -9.79 3.91 8.17
C ALA A 94 -10.70 2.86 7.47
N PRO A 95 -11.78 3.24 6.76
CA PRO A 95 -12.64 2.31 6.03
C PRO A 95 -11.92 1.53 4.93
N PHE A 96 -10.83 2.05 4.36
CA PHE A 96 -10.09 1.42 3.26
C PHE A 96 -9.09 0.37 3.73
N ARG A 97 -8.65 0.46 4.99
CA ARG A 97 -7.59 -0.39 5.55
C ARG A 97 -7.92 -1.87 5.49
N LYS A 98 -9.18 -2.24 5.77
CA LYS A 98 -9.65 -3.63 5.73
C LYS A 98 -9.61 -4.23 4.32
N TYR A 99 -9.78 -3.40 3.29
CA TYR A 99 -9.76 -3.83 1.90
C TYR A 99 -8.34 -3.90 1.35
N LEU A 100 -7.48 -2.93 1.71
CA LEU A 100 -6.05 -2.96 1.35
C LEU A 100 -5.29 -4.11 2.00
N LYS A 101 -5.71 -4.55 3.20
CA LYS A 101 -5.12 -5.71 3.87
C LYS A 101 -5.21 -7.00 3.04
N THR A 102 -6.25 -7.12 2.21
CA THR A 102 -6.51 -8.33 1.40
C THR A 102 -6.23 -8.12 -0.08
N ALA A 103 -5.87 -6.90 -0.49
CA ALA A 103 -5.57 -6.60 -1.88
C ALA A 103 -4.19 -7.15 -2.26
N GLU A 104 -4.11 -7.80 -3.42
CA GLU A 104 -2.86 -8.34 -3.96
C GLU A 104 -2.13 -7.33 -4.84
N GLN A 105 -2.89 -6.38 -5.42
CA GLN A 105 -2.37 -5.40 -6.37
C GLN A 105 -3.07 -4.05 -6.20
N ILE A 106 -2.36 -2.99 -6.56
CA ILE A 106 -2.90 -1.66 -6.77
C ILE A 106 -2.81 -1.33 -8.26
N MET A 107 -3.89 -0.80 -8.83
CA MET A 107 -3.87 -0.27 -10.19
C MET A 107 -3.35 1.16 -10.19
N MET A 108 -2.24 1.37 -10.89
CA MET A 108 -1.68 2.70 -11.13
C MET A 108 -2.32 3.27 -12.39
N VAL A 109 -3.01 4.40 -12.24
CA VAL A 109 -3.74 5.06 -13.33
C VAL A 109 -3.23 6.48 -13.51
N GLN A 110 -2.52 6.72 -14.60
CA GLN A 110 -2.16 8.05 -15.00
C GLN A 110 -3.32 8.68 -15.79
N MET A 111 -3.84 9.79 -15.27
CA MET A 111 -4.84 10.63 -15.92
C MET A 111 -4.16 11.80 -16.65
N SER A 112 -4.84 12.38 -17.63
CA SER A 112 -4.47 13.68 -18.20
C SER A 112 -4.57 14.79 -17.16
N ASP A 113 -3.87 15.91 -17.39
CA ASP A 113 -3.90 17.08 -16.50
C ASP A 113 -5.33 17.62 -16.26
N ASP A 114 -6.25 17.43 -17.22
CA ASP A 114 -7.67 17.81 -17.09
C ASP A 114 -8.54 16.73 -16.44
N GLY A 115 -7.98 15.58 -16.07
CA GLY A 115 -8.65 14.45 -15.43
C GLY A 115 -9.62 13.68 -16.33
N LYS A 116 -9.66 13.94 -17.65
CA LYS A 116 -10.69 13.38 -18.54
C LYS A 116 -10.27 12.12 -19.28
N GLN A 117 -8.97 11.89 -19.46
CA GLN A 117 -8.45 10.79 -20.25
C GLN A 117 -7.47 9.97 -19.42
N ILE A 118 -7.53 8.65 -19.59
CA ILE A 118 -6.51 7.74 -19.06
C ILE A 118 -5.35 7.73 -20.06
N ILE A 119 -4.16 8.12 -19.61
CA ILE A 119 -2.94 8.09 -20.42
C ILE A 119 -2.30 6.70 -20.33
N VAL A 120 -2.11 6.20 -19.10
CA VAL A 120 -1.44 4.92 -18.83
C VAL A 120 -2.12 4.22 -17.67
N THR A 121 -2.18 2.90 -17.74
CA THR A 121 -2.69 2.03 -16.68
C THR A 121 -1.80 0.81 -16.55
N TYR A 122 -1.34 0.49 -15.34
CA TYR A 122 -0.58 -0.74 -15.07
C TYR A 122 -0.81 -1.23 -13.64
N PRO A 123 -0.81 -2.56 -13.41
CA PRO A 123 -0.85 -3.11 -12.08
C PRO A 123 0.53 -2.98 -11.41
N ALA A 124 0.53 -2.71 -10.12
CA ALA A 124 1.69 -2.83 -9.24
C ALA A 124 1.33 -3.78 -8.09
N ASP A 125 2.24 -4.70 -7.77
CA ASP A 125 2.01 -5.65 -6.68
C ASP A 125 1.91 -4.93 -5.33
N LEU A 126 0.97 -5.35 -4.49
CA LEU A 126 0.76 -4.78 -3.16
C LEU A 126 1.34 -5.72 -2.10
N VAL A 127 2.35 -5.23 -1.40
CA VAL A 127 2.97 -5.92 -0.27
C VAL A 127 2.41 -5.34 1.03
N VAL A 128 1.64 -6.14 1.76
CA VAL A 128 1.09 -5.73 3.05
C VAL A 128 2.11 -6.04 4.16
N ARG A 129 2.47 -5.02 4.94
CA ARG A 129 3.39 -5.14 6.08
C ARG A 129 2.62 -4.96 7.38
N ASN A 130 2.86 -5.88 8.29
CA ASN A 130 2.41 -5.82 9.68
C ASN A 130 3.66 -5.94 10.56
N ILE A 131 4.02 -4.88 11.29
CA ILE A 131 5.25 -4.83 12.10
C ILE A 131 4.98 -5.38 13.51
N GLY A 132 3.71 -5.48 13.92
CA GLY A 132 3.30 -6.12 15.16
C GLY A 132 4.02 -5.53 16.38
N ILE A 133 3.70 -4.26 16.71
CA ILE A 133 4.11 -3.63 17.97
C ILE A 133 3.09 -3.97 19.06
#